data_AF-A0A2E0FBA2-F1
#
_entry.id   AF-A0A2E0FBA2-F1
#
_cell.length_a   1.000
_cell.length_b   1.000
_cell.length_c   1.000
_cell.angle_alpha   90.00
_cell.angle_beta   90.00
_cell.angle_gamma   90.00
#
_symmetry.space_group_name_H-M   'P 1'
#
loop_
_entity.id
_entity.type
_entity.pdbx_description
1 polymer ?
#
loop_
_entity_poly.entity_id
_entity_poly.type
_entity_poly.pdbx_seq_one_letter_code
_entity_poly.pdbx_strand_id
1 'polypeptide(L)'
;MNFIFRTLIIGVLSYYLPTFFPWWSIVIITFFTGLLYSENYFSQFLSGFIGVGTAWIFLLLSIDTSTNSILSNKIIELLNISSVNYLIIYTSVLGGVIGGMGSISGKCLRDIFYKKKKERNFKF
;
A
#
# COMPACT_ATOMS: atom_id res chain seq x y z
N MET A 1 -2.20 -1.72 -17.36
CA MET A 1 -2.64 -0.34 -17.03
C MET A 1 -1.38 0.37 -16.59
N ASN A 2 -1.05 1.57 -17.08
CA ASN A 2 0.25 2.17 -16.75
C ASN A 2 0.46 2.17 -15.23
N PHE A 3 1.61 1.63 -14.78
CA PHE A 3 1.99 1.48 -13.37
C PHE A 3 1.63 2.72 -12.54
N ILE A 4 1.95 3.90 -13.08
CA ILE A 4 1.66 5.21 -12.48
C ILE A 4 0.18 5.40 -12.15
N PHE A 5 -0.71 5.09 -13.08
CA PHE A 5 -2.15 5.31 -12.90
C PHE A 5 -2.72 4.39 -11.80
N ARG A 6 -2.22 3.15 -11.70
CA ARG A 6 -2.60 2.23 -10.62
C ARG A 6 -2.12 2.72 -9.27
N THR A 7 -0.86 3.14 -9.18
CA THR A 7 -0.30 3.73 -7.95
C THR A 7 -1.09 4.96 -7.51
N LEU A 8 -1.51 5.81 -8.46
CA LEU A 8 -2.32 7.00 -8.18
C LEU A 8 -3.70 6.62 -7.63
N ILE A 9 -4.39 5.65 -8.24
CA ILE A 9 -5.67 5.14 -7.73
C ILE A 9 -5.53 4.58 -6.31
N ILE A 10 -4.51 3.75 -6.07
CA ILE A 10 -4.23 3.18 -4.75
C ILE A 10 -3.97 4.31 -3.74
N GLY A 11 -3.14 5.29 -4.10
CA GLY A 11 -2.81 6.39 -3.21
C GLY A 11 -4.03 7.24 -2.83
N VAL A 12 -4.84 7.63 -3.80
CA VAL A 12 -6.07 8.42 -3.54
C VAL A 12 -7.04 7.63 -2.66
N LEU A 13 -7.34 6.38 -3.02
CA LEU A 13 -8.27 5.55 -2.25
C LEU A 13 -7.74 5.29 -0.83
N SER A 14 -6.45 4.99 -0.69
CA SER A 14 -5.84 4.69 0.62
C SER A 14 -5.71 5.92 1.52
N TYR A 15 -5.81 7.14 0.97
CA TYR A 15 -5.84 8.36 1.76
C TYR A 15 -7.26 8.65 2.29
N TYR A 16 -8.30 8.52 1.45
CA TYR A 16 -9.66 8.90 1.82
C TYR A 16 -10.47 7.80 2.53
N LEU A 17 -10.31 6.52 2.15
CA LEU A 17 -11.12 5.46 2.74
C LEU A 17 -10.89 5.24 4.24
N PRO A 18 -9.67 5.36 4.80
CA PRO A 18 -9.45 5.22 6.24
C PRO A 18 -10.17 6.25 7.11
N THR A 19 -10.71 7.33 6.52
CA THR A 19 -11.54 8.31 7.24
C THR A 19 -12.93 7.76 7.56
N PHE A 20 -13.46 6.87 6.72
CA PHE A 20 -14.79 6.28 6.88
C PHE A 20 -14.74 4.83 7.38
N PHE A 21 -13.70 4.09 6.99
CA PHE A 21 -13.48 2.70 7.34
C PHE A 21 -12.25 2.57 8.22
N PRO A 22 -12.12 1.46 8.98
CA PRO A 22 -10.87 1.19 9.68
C PRO A 22 -9.67 1.11 8.71
N TRP A 23 -8.49 1.37 9.24
CA TRP A 23 -7.23 1.42 8.47
C TRP A 23 -6.92 0.14 7.68
N TRP A 24 -7.40 -1.03 8.11
CA TRP A 24 -7.20 -2.31 7.40
C TRP A 24 -7.92 -2.36 6.03
N SER A 25 -8.85 -1.45 5.77
CA SER A 25 -9.54 -1.33 4.47
C SER A 25 -8.57 -1.15 3.29
N ILE A 26 -7.39 -0.59 3.54
CA ILE A 26 -6.32 -0.40 2.54
C ILE A 26 -5.91 -1.73 1.89
N VAL A 27 -5.88 -2.82 2.66
CA VAL A 27 -5.53 -4.15 2.14
C VAL A 27 -6.55 -4.61 1.11
N ILE A 28 -7.82 -4.33 1.34
CA ILE A 28 -8.92 -4.69 0.44
C ILE A 28 -8.81 -3.91 -0.87
N ILE A 29 -8.51 -2.60 -0.77
CA ILE A 29 -8.31 -1.72 -1.94
C ILE A 29 -7.16 -2.25 -2.81
N THR A 30 -5.99 -2.49 -2.21
CA THR A 30 -4.83 -2.96 -2.96
C THR A 30 -5.05 -4.36 -3.52
N PHE A 31 -5.73 -5.23 -2.77
CA PHE A 31 -6.13 -6.56 -3.25
C PHE A 31 -6.99 -6.51 -4.52
N PHE A 32 -8.04 -5.68 -4.55
CA PHE A 32 -8.87 -5.54 -5.76
C PHE A 32 -8.09 -5.00 -6.95
N THR A 33 -7.18 -4.04 -6.74
CA THR A 33 -6.30 -3.58 -7.82
C THR A 33 -5.35 -4.68 -8.31
N GLY A 34 -4.86 -5.53 -7.40
CA GLY A 34 -4.08 -6.73 -7.72
C GLY A 34 -4.86 -7.73 -8.59
N LEU A 35 -6.14 -7.92 -8.27
CA LEU A 35 -7.03 -8.87 -8.94
C LEU A 35 -7.43 -8.40 -10.35
N LEU A 36 -7.74 -7.10 -10.51
CA LEU A 36 -8.27 -6.53 -11.75
C LEU A 36 -7.21 -6.34 -12.86
N TYR A 37 -5.91 -6.23 -12.52
CA TYR A 37 -4.86 -5.98 -13.51
C TYR A 37 -3.84 -7.14 -13.62
N SER A 38 -3.47 -7.50 -14.86
CA SER A 38 -2.47 -8.54 -15.15
C SER A 38 -1.11 -7.89 -15.43
N GLU A 39 -0.25 -7.77 -14.42
CA GLU A 39 1.13 -7.28 -14.58
C GLU A 39 2.14 -8.13 -13.82
N ASN A 40 3.42 -7.78 -13.89
CA ASN A 40 4.47 -8.49 -13.17
C ASN A 40 4.30 -8.34 -11.66
N TYR A 41 4.63 -9.39 -10.88
CA TYR A 41 4.45 -9.39 -9.42
C TYR A 41 5.16 -8.21 -8.74
N PHE A 42 6.38 -7.91 -9.19
CA PHE A 42 7.16 -6.80 -8.67
C PHE A 42 6.49 -5.43 -8.94
N SER A 43 5.96 -5.22 -10.15
CA SER A 43 5.20 -4.01 -10.49
C SER A 43 3.94 -3.88 -9.62
N GLN A 44 3.23 -4.98 -9.38
CA GLN A 44 2.03 -4.99 -8.54
C GLN A 44 2.34 -4.62 -7.08
N PHE A 45 3.38 -5.25 -6.52
CA PHE A 45 3.88 -4.94 -5.19
C PHE A 45 4.27 -3.47 -5.07
N LEU A 46 5.11 -2.99 -5.98
CA LEU A 46 5.68 -1.67 -5.91
C LEU A 46 4.60 -0.58 -6.04
N SER A 47 3.55 -0.82 -6.84
CA SER A 47 2.42 0.10 -6.92
C SER A 47 1.58 0.15 -5.63
N GLY A 48 1.41 -0.99 -4.96
CA GLY A 48 0.74 -1.04 -3.65
C GLY A 48 1.60 -0.38 -2.57
N PHE A 49 2.90 -0.66 -2.57
CA PHE A 49 3.85 -0.12 -1.63
C PHE A 49 3.97 1.40 -1.73
N ILE A 50 4.21 1.93 -2.92
CA ILE A 50 4.36 3.37 -3.13
C ILE A 50 3.01 4.06 -2.92
N GLY A 51 1.92 3.52 -3.47
CA GLY A 51 0.60 4.14 -3.35
C GLY A 51 0.17 4.29 -1.89
N VAL A 52 0.22 3.20 -1.12
CA VAL A 52 -0.16 3.23 0.30
C VAL A 52 0.86 3.98 1.15
N GLY A 53 2.15 3.74 0.95
CA GLY A 53 3.21 4.38 1.73
C GLY A 53 3.15 5.90 1.57
N THR A 54 3.00 6.42 0.35
CA THR A 54 2.83 7.85 0.12
C THR A 54 1.54 8.39 0.74
N ALA A 55 0.41 7.69 0.60
CA ALA A 55 -0.85 8.10 1.22
C ALA A 55 -0.74 8.20 2.76
N TRP A 56 -0.07 7.23 3.39
CA TRP A 56 0.15 7.25 4.84
C TRP A 56 1.09 8.36 5.29
N ILE A 57 2.14 8.69 4.53
CA ILE A 57 2.99 9.86 4.85
C ILE A 57 2.12 11.12 4.96
N PHE A 58 1.29 11.39 3.94
CA PHE A 58 0.42 12.57 3.94
C PHE A 58 -0.60 12.53 5.08
N LEU A 59 -1.18 11.36 5.35
CA LEU A 59 -2.18 11.20 6.41
C LEU A 59 -1.55 11.46 7.78
N LEU A 60 -0.39 10.87 8.07
CA LEU A 60 0.33 11.02 9.33
C LEU A 60 0.81 12.46 9.53
N LEU A 61 1.33 13.13 8.49
CA LEU A 61 1.70 14.55 8.57
C LEU A 61 0.48 15.44 8.83
N SER A 62 -0.68 15.13 8.23
CA SER A 62 -1.92 15.87 8.46
C SER A 62 -2.39 15.72 9.92
N ILE A 63 -2.31 14.50 10.48
CA ILE A 63 -2.65 14.25 11.88
C ILE A 63 -1.66 14.94 12.82
N ASP A 64 -0.36 14.82 12.54
CA ASP A 64 0.69 15.39 13.39
C ASP A 64 0.59 16.92 13.48
N THR A 65 0.43 17.59 12.33
CA THR A 65 0.25 19.04 12.27
C THR A 65 -1.05 19.49 12.93
N SER A 66 -2.16 18.75 12.76
CA SER A 66 -3.43 19.09 13.41
C SER A 66 -3.40 18.98 14.94
N THR A 67 -2.49 18.16 15.48
CA THR A 67 -2.37 17.90 16.92
C THR A 67 -1.17 18.61 17.55
N ASN A 68 -0.48 19.50 16.82
CA ASN A 68 0.78 20.14 17.23
C ASN A 68 1.81 19.10 17.75
N SER A 69 1.83 17.92 17.14
CA SER A 69 2.68 16.77 17.48
C SER A 69 2.56 16.26 18.93
N ILE A 70 1.53 16.66 19.69
CA ILE A 70 1.38 16.27 21.10
C ILE A 70 1.27 14.75 21.26
N LEU A 71 0.45 14.11 20.41
CA LEU A 71 0.25 12.66 20.44
C LEU A 71 1.51 11.92 19.98
N SER A 72 2.11 12.36 18.88
CA SER A 72 3.32 11.78 18.31
C SER A 72 4.49 11.84 19.28
N ASN A 73 4.64 12.94 20.03
CA ASN A 73 5.65 13.09 21.08
C ASN A 73 5.51 12.04 22.18
N LYS A 74 4.28 11.74 22.61
CA LYS A 74 4.03 10.65 23.58
C LYS A 74 4.39 9.28 23.02
N ILE A 75 4.10 9.05 21.74
CA ILE A 75 4.41 7.77 21.08
C ILE A 75 5.92 7.57 20.95
N ILE A 76 6.68 8.60 20.55
CA ILE A 76 8.14 8.47 20.45
C ILE A 76 8.80 8.27 21.81
N GLU A 77 8.26 8.84 22.88
CA GLU A 77 8.74 8.62 24.25
C GLU A 77 8.46 7.19 24.71
N LEU A 78 7.25 6.68 24.46
CA LEU A 78 6.89 5.29 24.78
C LEU A 78 7.71 4.26 23.99
N LEU A 79 8.05 4.56 22.75
CA LEU A 79 8.79 3.67 21.86
C LEU A 79 10.30 3.91 21.84
N ASN A 80 10.80 4.87 22.64
CA ASN A 80 12.21 5.31 22.64
C ASN A 80 12.74 5.66 21.22
N ILE A 81 11.93 6.36 20.42
CA ILE A 81 12.29 6.80 19.08
C ILE A 81 12.87 8.22 19.13
N SER A 82 13.91 8.47 18.33
CA SER A 82 14.67 9.74 18.37
C SER A 82 13.90 10.97 17.86
N SER A 83 12.93 10.78 16.96
CA SER A 83 12.13 11.89 16.41
C SER A 83 10.77 11.43 15.86
N VAL A 84 9.81 12.36 15.81
CA VAL A 84 8.50 12.14 15.17
C VAL A 84 8.65 11.80 13.68
N ASN A 85 9.64 12.37 13.00
CA ASN A 85 9.88 12.08 11.59
C ASN A 85 10.22 10.60 11.35
N TYR A 86 11.02 9.99 12.24
CA TYR A 86 11.31 8.56 12.16
C TYR A 86 10.06 7.72 12.39
N LEU A 87 9.20 8.11 13.35
CA LEU A 87 7.92 7.45 13.57
C LEU A 87 7.05 7.47 12.31
N ILE A 88 6.93 8.62 11.64
CA ILE A 88 6.15 8.76 10.40
C ILE A 88 6.73 7.89 9.27
N ILE A 89 8.06 7.85 9.13
CA ILE A 89 8.71 7.02 8.12
C ILE A 89 8.45 5.53 8.40
N TYR A 90 8.67 5.06 9.64
CA TYR A 90 8.48 3.65 9.99
C TYR A 90 7.04 3.19 9.80
N THR A 91 6.09 3.99 10.29
CA THR A 91 4.66 3.69 10.11
C THR A 91 4.30 3.68 8.62
N SER A 92 4.71 4.67 7.85
CA SER A 92 4.46 4.72 6.40
C SER A 92 5.06 3.54 5.63
N VAL A 93 6.27 3.11 5.98
CA VAL A 93 6.90 1.92 5.40
C VAL A 93 6.09 0.67 5.73
N LEU A 94 5.61 0.51 6.96
CA LEU A 94 4.75 -0.61 7.34
C LEU A 94 3.45 -0.62 6.52
N GLY A 95 2.81 0.54 6.33
CA GLY A 95 1.62 0.68 5.49
C GLY A 95 1.91 0.30 4.04
N GLY A 96 3.03 0.78 3.49
CA GLY A 96 3.50 0.40 2.17
C GLY A 96 3.68 -1.12 2.04
N VAL A 97 4.36 -1.77 2.99
CA VAL A 97 4.54 -3.24 2.96
C VAL A 97 3.20 -3.96 2.96
N ILE A 98 2.29 -3.56 3.84
CA ILE A 98 0.94 -4.13 3.95
C ILE A 98 0.16 -3.93 2.64
N GLY A 99 0.24 -2.73 2.05
CA GLY A 99 -0.39 -2.40 0.77
C GLY A 99 0.18 -3.21 -0.40
N GLY A 100 1.50 -3.34 -0.47
CA GLY A 100 2.20 -4.15 -1.46
C GLY A 100 1.83 -5.63 -1.35
N MET A 101 1.78 -6.18 -0.14
CA MET A 101 1.34 -7.55 0.11
C MET A 101 -0.11 -7.79 -0.30
N GLY A 102 -1.03 -6.87 0.01
CA GLY A 102 -2.43 -6.95 -0.44
C GLY A 102 -2.54 -7.02 -1.97
N SER A 103 -1.80 -6.17 -2.68
CA SER A 103 -1.74 -6.15 -4.15
C SER A 103 -1.21 -7.46 -4.75
N ILE A 104 -0.14 -8.03 -4.18
CA ILE A 104 0.37 -9.35 -4.61
C ILE A 104 -0.70 -10.43 -4.39
N SER A 105 -1.34 -10.47 -3.22
CA SER A 105 -2.34 -11.48 -2.91
C SER A 105 -3.50 -11.48 -3.92
N GLY A 106 -3.99 -10.29 -4.30
CA GLY A 106 -5.02 -10.16 -5.32
C GLY A 106 -4.57 -10.68 -6.68
N LYS A 107 -3.32 -10.42 -7.04
CA LYS A 107 -2.73 -10.92 -8.28
C LYS A 107 -2.53 -12.45 -8.26
N CYS A 108 -2.05 -13.02 -7.16
CA CYS A 108 -1.93 -14.47 -6.99
C CYS A 108 -3.29 -15.15 -7.18
N LEU A 109 -4.36 -14.59 -6.59
CA LEU A 109 -5.70 -15.12 -6.77
C LEU A 109 -6.13 -15.05 -8.25
N ARG A 110 -5.87 -13.93 -8.91
CA ARG A 110 -6.14 -13.78 -10.35
C ARG A 110 -5.44 -14.86 -11.17
N ASP A 111 -4.15 -15.11 -10.92
CA ASP A 111 -3.36 -16.08 -11.70
C ASP A 111 -3.85 -17.53 -11.52
N ILE A 112 -4.44 -17.86 -10.37
CA ILE A 112 -5.08 -19.15 -10.13
C ILE A 112 -6.33 -19.32 -11.01
N PHE A 113 -7.18 -18.29 -11.11
CA PHE A 113 -8.42 -18.34 -11.88
C PHE A 113 -8.21 -18.12 -13.39
N TYR A 114 -7.31 -17.22 -13.76
CA TYR A 114 -6.94 -16.91 -15.15
C TYR A 114 -5.64 -17.62 -15.51
N LYS A 115 -5.71 -18.94 -15.67
CA LYS A 115 -4.60 -19.76 -16.14
C LYS A 115 -4.12 -19.25 -17.52
N LYS A 116 -2.97 -18.58 -17.57
CA LYS A 116 -2.32 -18.22 -18.83
C LYS A 116 -1.98 -19.52 -19.57
N LYS A 117 -2.59 -19.78 -20.73
CA LYS A 117 -2.27 -20.94 -21.58
C LYS A 117 -0.78 -20.87 -21.90
N LYS A 118 0.02 -21.70 -21.22
CA LYS A 118 1.46 -21.80 -21.47
C LYS A 118 1.58 -22.47 -22.83
N GLU A 119 1.79 -21.68 -23.89
CA GLU A 119 2.19 -22.22 -25.19
C GLU A 119 3.51 -22.93 -24.99
N ARG A 120 3.44 -24.25 -24.80
CA ARG A 120 4.60 -25.13 -24.85
C ARG A 120 5.04 -25.13 -26.31
N ASN A 121 5.90 -24.19 -26.67
CA ASN A 121 6.68 -24.27 -27.90
C ASN A 121 7.65 -25.44 -27.75
N PHE A 122 7.17 -26.66 -28.02
CA PHE A 122 8.05 -27.78 -28.31
C PHE A 122 8.70 -27.47 -29.65
N LYS A 123 9.91 -26.89 -29.61
CA LYS A 123 10.82 -26.98 -30.73
C LYS A 123 11.45 -28.38 -30.65
N PHE A 124 10.96 -29.28 -31.50
CA PHE A 124 11.67 -30.50 -31.88
C PHE A 124 12.68 -30.14 -32.97
#